data_AF-A0A7X6SY39-F1
#
_entry.id   AF-A0A7X6SY39-F1
#
_cell.length_a   1.000
_cell.length_b   1.000
_cell.length_c   1.000
_cell.angle_alpha   90.00
_cell.angle_beta   90.00
_cell.angle_gamma   90.00
#
_symmetry.space_group_name_H-M   'P 1'
#
loop_
_entity.id
_entity.type
_entity.pdbx_description
1 polymer ?
#
loop_
_entity_poly.entity_id
_entity_poly.type
_entity_poly.pdbx_seq_one_letter_code
_entity_poly.pdbx_strand_id
1 'polypeptide(L)'
;KTLNGRELVAGEFEFELYDGAILLETVSNAADGSISFTILSYDLGDVGTKTYTVKEVRGTLEDVIYATNEYTVTVTVADNGDGTLDVDASDNAIALNFENIQELVLADDVVLPVTGETNPYLIPGILLLMFAVATLALYFFRRFAIQ
;
A
#
# COMPACT_ATOMS: atom_id res chain seq x y z
N LYS A 1 3.56 1.76 4.98
CA LYS A 1 3.64 1.18 3.62
C LYS A 1 3.91 -0.29 3.75
N THR A 2 3.07 -1.11 3.13
CA THR A 2 3.27 -2.55 3.02
C THR A 2 3.35 -2.94 1.55
N LEU A 3 4.29 -3.84 1.22
CA LEU A 3 4.35 -4.50 -0.07
C LEU A 3 4.26 -6.02 0.15
N ASN A 4 3.32 -6.65 -0.54
CA ASN A 4 3.23 -8.10 -0.60
C ASN A 4 3.93 -8.62 -1.86
N GLY A 5 4.53 -9.81 -1.78
CA GLY A 5 5.16 -10.50 -2.92
C GLY A 5 6.68 -10.40 -2.93
N ARG A 6 7.27 -9.38 -2.30
CA ARG A 6 8.72 -9.26 -2.08
C ARG A 6 9.06 -8.27 -0.97
N GLU A 7 10.34 -8.11 -0.69
CA GLU A 7 10.85 -7.07 0.20
C GLU A 7 10.63 -5.67 -0.37
N LEU A 8 10.31 -4.74 0.54
CA LEU A 8 10.13 -3.32 0.25
C LEU A 8 11.49 -2.64 0.12
N VAL A 9 11.68 -1.85 -0.94
CA VAL A 9 12.89 -1.04 -1.13
C VAL A 9 12.62 0.40 -0.69
N ALA A 10 13.60 1.02 -0.03
CA ALA A 10 13.51 2.43 0.35
C ALA A 10 13.45 3.32 -0.89
N GLY A 11 12.59 4.33 -0.88
CA GLY A 11 12.42 5.27 -1.98
C GLY A 11 11.61 4.74 -3.16
N GLU A 12 11.00 3.57 -3.04
CA GLU A 12 10.37 2.89 -4.18
C GLU A 12 8.97 3.39 -4.52
N PHE A 13 8.21 3.82 -3.50
CA PHE A 13 6.85 4.31 -3.63
C PHE A 13 6.77 5.74 -3.11
N GLU A 14 6.01 6.57 -3.82
CA GLU A 14 5.81 7.99 -3.50
C GLU A 14 4.40 8.25 -2.95
N PHE A 15 4.32 9.21 -2.04
CA PHE A 15 3.11 9.60 -1.36
C PHE A 15 2.99 11.12 -1.37
N GLU A 16 1.77 11.60 -1.62
CA GLU A 16 1.47 13.02 -1.69
C GLU A 16 0.54 13.43 -0.56
N LEU A 17 0.86 14.57 0.07
CA LEU A 17 0.05 15.25 1.08
C LEU A 17 -0.62 16.48 0.47
N TYR A 18 -1.93 16.59 0.64
CA TYR A 18 -2.76 17.68 0.12
C TYR A 18 -3.49 18.45 1.21
N ASP A 19 -3.62 19.76 1.01
CA ASP A 19 -4.64 20.61 1.63
C ASP A 19 -5.67 20.99 0.56
N GLY A 20 -6.81 20.31 0.57
CA GLY A 20 -7.80 20.38 -0.51
C GLY A 20 -7.19 19.99 -1.86
N ALA A 21 -7.08 20.95 -2.78
CA ALA A 21 -6.48 20.74 -4.11
C ALA A 21 -5.00 21.13 -4.19
N ILE A 22 -4.43 21.65 -3.11
CA ILE A 22 -3.05 22.13 -3.07
C ILE A 22 -2.14 20.99 -2.63
N LEU A 23 -1.20 20.60 -3.50
CA LEU A 23 -0.14 19.67 -3.13
C LEU A 23 0.84 20.38 -2.18
N LEU A 24 0.99 19.86 -0.97
CA LEU A 24 1.93 20.38 0.02
C LEU A 24 3.30 19.73 -0.11
N GLU A 25 3.34 18.40 -0.23
CA GLU A 25 4.59 17.64 -0.19
C GLU A 25 4.45 16.29 -0.88
N THR A 26 5.55 15.84 -1.50
CA THR A 26 5.73 14.47 -1.99
C THR A 26 6.91 13.83 -1.24
N VAL A 27 6.71 12.66 -0.67
CA VAL A 27 7.74 11.90 0.06
C VAL A 27 7.75 10.45 -0.40
N SER A 28 8.81 9.72 -0.08
CA SER A 28 8.92 8.29 -0.39
C SER A 28 8.94 7.43 0.86
N ASN A 29 8.63 6.14 0.74
CA ASN A 29 8.75 5.20 1.86
C ASN A 29 10.22 4.98 2.27
N ALA A 30 10.45 4.75 3.56
CA ALA A 30 11.71 4.19 4.06
C ALA A 30 11.73 2.65 3.88
N ALA A 31 12.88 2.02 4.19
CA ALA A 31 13.07 0.57 4.08
C ALA A 31 12.13 -0.24 5.01
N ASP A 32 11.79 0.33 6.17
CA ASP A 32 10.83 -0.26 7.12
C ASP A 32 9.37 0.03 6.78
N GLY A 33 9.12 0.73 5.66
CA GLY A 33 7.79 1.12 5.21
C GLY A 33 7.20 2.35 5.91
N SER A 34 7.95 3.02 6.79
CA SER A 34 7.55 4.31 7.33
C SER A 34 7.47 5.37 6.20
N ILE A 35 6.53 6.29 6.36
CA ILE A 35 6.33 7.45 5.49
C ILE A 35 6.32 8.66 6.41
N SER A 36 7.18 9.65 6.16
CA SER A 36 7.32 10.81 7.04
C SER A 36 7.25 12.09 6.23
N PHE A 37 6.20 12.87 6.49
CA PHE A 37 6.03 14.22 5.97
C PHE A 37 6.73 15.23 6.89
N THR A 38 7.00 16.40 6.34
CA THR A 38 7.50 17.54 7.10
C THR A 38 6.44 17.99 8.12
N ILE A 39 6.91 18.41 9.30
CA ILE A 39 6.04 18.94 10.35
C ILE A 39 5.33 20.21 9.84
N LEU A 40 4.00 20.19 9.86
CA LEU A 40 3.19 21.36 9.60
C LEU A 40 3.16 22.27 10.84
N SER A 41 3.34 23.57 10.64
CA SER A 41 3.27 24.58 11.69
C SER A 41 1.96 25.36 11.57
N TYR A 42 1.39 25.74 12.71
CA TYR A 42 0.11 26.45 12.79
C TYR A 42 0.27 27.76 13.55
N ASP A 43 -0.52 28.75 13.17
CA ASP A 43 -0.64 30.01 13.89
C ASP A 43 -2.09 30.35 14.27
N LEU A 44 -2.31 31.52 14.87
CA LEU A 44 -3.63 31.93 15.35
C LEU A 44 -4.67 32.07 14.22
N GLY A 45 -4.23 32.34 12.99
CA GLY A 45 -5.08 32.37 11.80
C GLY A 45 -5.57 30.98 11.37
N ASP A 46 -4.96 29.92 11.89
CA ASP A 46 -5.32 28.53 11.61
C ASP A 46 -6.30 27.91 12.59
N VAL A 47 -6.70 28.63 13.63
CA VAL A 47 -7.67 28.15 14.63
C VAL A 47 -8.92 27.60 13.95
N GLY A 48 -9.29 26.39 14.34
CA GLY A 48 -10.38 25.62 13.75
C GLY A 48 -9.92 24.26 13.24
N THR A 49 -10.71 23.67 12.35
CA THR A 49 -10.48 22.34 11.80
C THR A 49 -9.83 22.43 10.42
N LYS A 50 -8.72 21.73 10.25
CA LYS A 50 -7.98 21.58 8.98
C LYS A 50 -8.09 20.14 8.52
N THR A 51 -8.22 19.93 7.21
CA THR A 51 -8.40 18.61 6.62
C THR A 51 -7.34 18.39 5.56
N TYR A 52 -6.59 17.30 5.71
CA TYR A 52 -5.54 16.90 4.79
C TYR A 52 -5.86 15.56 4.15
N THR A 53 -5.39 15.37 2.93
CA THR A 53 -5.51 14.09 2.22
C THR A 53 -4.13 13.55 1.91
N VAL A 54 -3.91 12.27 2.23
CA VAL A 54 -2.70 11.54 1.85
C VAL A 54 -3.08 10.48 0.82
N LYS A 55 -2.31 10.38 -0.27
CA LYS A 55 -2.51 9.37 -1.30
C LYS A 55 -1.18 8.79 -1.78
N GLU A 56 -1.20 7.55 -2.26
CA GLU A 56 -0.07 6.95 -2.97
C GLU A 56 -0.08 7.39 -4.44
N VAL A 57 1.09 7.72 -4.96
CA VAL A 57 1.29 8.01 -6.37
C VAL A 57 1.41 6.71 -7.15
N ARG A 58 0.65 6.58 -8.24
CA ARG A 58 0.82 5.47 -9.17
C ARG A 58 2.20 5.58 -9.85
N GLY A 59 3.07 4.62 -9.56
CA GLY A 59 4.38 4.49 -10.21
C GLY A 59 4.31 3.76 -11.55
N THR A 60 5.48 3.25 -11.99
CA THR A 60 5.67 2.66 -13.32
C THR A 60 5.95 1.15 -13.31
N LEU A 61 5.98 0.51 -12.15
CA LEU A 61 6.23 -0.94 -12.06
C LEU A 61 4.98 -1.68 -12.56
N GLU A 62 5.11 -2.41 -13.67
CA GLU A 62 3.97 -3.07 -14.34
C GLU A 62 3.42 -4.25 -13.56
N ASP A 63 4.25 -4.90 -12.75
CA ASP A 63 3.93 -6.05 -11.91
C ASP A 63 3.44 -5.64 -10.52
N VAL A 64 3.25 -4.35 -10.24
CA VAL A 64 2.78 -3.85 -8.95
C VAL A 64 1.37 -3.28 -9.08
N ILE A 65 0.47 -3.82 -8.26
CA ILE A 65 -0.83 -3.23 -7.98
C ILE A 65 -0.62 -2.19 -6.87
N TYR A 66 -0.81 -0.93 -7.22
CA TYR A 66 -0.67 0.22 -6.32
C TYR A 66 -1.94 0.43 -5.49
N ALA A 67 -1.79 0.90 -4.25
CA ALA A 67 -2.90 1.30 -3.42
C ALA A 67 -3.63 2.49 -4.06
N THR A 68 -4.97 2.43 -4.09
CA THR A 68 -5.82 3.47 -4.66
C THR A 68 -6.66 4.19 -3.63
N ASN A 69 -6.59 3.77 -2.36
CA ASN A 69 -7.26 4.43 -1.27
C ASN A 69 -6.59 5.76 -0.96
N GLU A 70 -7.41 6.72 -0.53
CA GLU A 70 -6.97 7.99 0.02
C GLU A 70 -7.30 8.01 1.51
N TYR A 71 -6.46 8.69 2.29
CA TYR A 71 -6.70 8.86 3.72
C TYR A 71 -6.87 10.33 4.05
N THR A 72 -7.97 10.62 4.75
CA THR A 72 -8.25 11.96 5.27
C THR A 72 -7.77 12.06 6.72
N VAL A 73 -6.93 13.04 7.01
CA VAL A 73 -6.48 13.38 8.37
C VAL A 73 -7.05 14.72 8.75
N THR A 74 -7.63 14.80 9.94
CA THR A 74 -8.19 16.05 10.47
C THR A 74 -7.29 16.56 11.59
N VAL A 75 -6.94 17.84 11.55
CA VAL A 75 -6.19 18.52 12.61
C VAL A 75 -7.07 19.61 13.20
N THR A 76 -7.20 19.63 14.52
CA THR A 76 -7.89 20.67 15.26
C THR A 76 -6.86 21.57 15.92
N VAL A 77 -6.91 22.86 15.60
CA VAL A 77 -6.08 23.89 16.21
C VAL A 77 -6.95 24.73 17.14
N ALA A 78 -6.63 24.78 18.42
CA ALA A 78 -7.35 25.54 19.44
C ALA A 78 -6.45 26.61 20.07
N ASP A 79 -6.98 27.82 20.24
CA ASP A 79 -6.33 28.88 21.02
C ASP A 79 -6.67 28.70 22.50
N ASN A 80 -5.65 28.58 23.33
CA ASN A 80 -5.80 28.43 24.78
C ASN A 80 -6.04 29.77 25.49
N GLY A 81 -5.88 30.90 24.80
CA GLY A 81 -6.07 32.25 25.37
C GLY A 81 -4.96 32.68 26.35
N ASP A 82 -3.91 31.88 26.51
CA ASP A 82 -2.74 32.14 27.35
C ASP A 82 -1.47 32.44 26.52
N GLY A 83 -1.63 32.58 25.20
CA GLY A 83 -0.54 32.77 24.25
C GLY A 83 0.01 31.46 23.67
N THR A 84 -0.61 30.31 23.96
CA THR A 84 -0.29 29.02 23.36
C THR A 84 -1.42 28.48 22.49
N LEU A 85 -1.08 27.59 21.55
CA LEU A 85 -2.03 26.82 20.76
C LEU A 85 -1.97 25.35 21.17
N ASP A 86 -3.11 24.69 21.19
CA ASP A 86 -3.22 23.23 21.24
C ASP A 86 -3.50 22.68 19.83
N VAL A 87 -2.81 21.60 19.46
CA VAL A 87 -2.91 20.99 18.13
C VAL A 87 -3.11 19.50 18.29
N ASP A 88 -4.29 19.03 17.87
CA ASP A 88 -4.69 17.64 17.98
C ASP A 88 -4.99 17.07 16.59
N ALA A 89 -4.32 15.97 16.24
CA ALA A 89 -4.56 15.24 15.01
C ALA A 89 -5.47 14.04 15.27
N SER A 90 -6.35 13.73 14.32
CA SER A 90 -7.26 12.60 14.44
C SER A 90 -6.52 11.27 14.62
N ASP A 91 -7.06 10.35 15.43
CA ASP A 91 -6.44 9.06 15.78
C ASP A 91 -6.00 8.22 14.56
N ASN A 92 -6.67 8.38 13.42
CA ASN A 92 -6.31 7.66 12.21
C ASN A 92 -4.98 8.14 11.59
N ALA A 93 -4.48 9.33 11.95
CA ALA A 93 -3.21 9.87 11.43
C ALA A 93 -2.01 8.92 11.65
N ILE A 94 -2.05 8.11 12.72
CA ILE A 94 -0.98 7.15 13.06
C ILE A 94 -1.21 5.74 12.51
N ALA A 95 -2.38 5.45 11.95
CA ALA A 95 -2.79 4.11 11.51
C ALA A 95 -2.87 3.96 9.98
N LEU A 96 -2.37 4.94 9.23
CA LEU A 96 -2.46 4.93 7.76
C LEU A 96 -1.54 3.85 7.17
N ASN A 97 -2.10 2.98 6.33
CA ASN A 97 -1.28 1.99 5.61
C ASN A 97 -1.73 1.79 4.17
N PHE A 98 -0.88 2.21 3.24
CA PHE A 98 -1.00 1.88 1.83
C PHE A 98 -0.41 0.49 1.56
N GLU A 99 -1.19 -0.40 0.98
CA GLU A 99 -0.79 -1.78 0.68
C GLU A 99 -0.69 -1.99 -0.83
N ASN A 100 0.50 -2.39 -1.28
CA ASN A 100 0.73 -2.82 -2.66
C ASN A 100 0.89 -4.33 -2.74
N ILE A 101 0.68 -4.86 -3.93
CA ILE A 101 0.87 -6.28 -4.23
C ILE A 101 1.74 -6.38 -5.49
N GLN A 102 2.86 -7.09 -5.40
CA GLN A 102 3.58 -7.55 -6.58
C GLN A 102 2.96 -8.84 -7.08
N GLU A 103 2.44 -8.84 -8.31
CA GLU A 103 1.93 -10.01 -8.98
C GLU A 103 3.08 -10.81 -9.58
N LEU A 104 3.31 -12.03 -9.07
CA LEU A 104 4.32 -12.91 -9.62
C LEU A 104 3.79 -13.48 -10.94
N VAL A 105 4.22 -12.89 -12.06
CA VAL A 105 4.04 -13.53 -13.36
C VAL A 105 4.97 -14.72 -13.41
N LEU A 106 4.43 -15.92 -13.16
CA LEU A 106 5.16 -17.15 -13.41
C LEU A 106 5.47 -17.17 -14.91
N ALA A 107 6.75 -16.97 -15.25
CA ALA A 107 7.20 -17.09 -16.62
C ALA A 107 6.80 -18.48 -17.13
N ASP A 108 6.20 -18.47 -18.32
CA ASP A 108 5.47 -19.55 -18.97
C ASP A 108 4.10 -19.86 -18.35
N ASP A 109 3.07 -19.37 -19.03
CA ASP A 109 2.03 -20.28 -19.51
C ASP A 109 2.71 -21.60 -19.90
N VAL A 110 2.62 -22.59 -19.01
CA VAL A 110 2.68 -24.00 -19.38
C VAL A 110 1.80 -24.10 -20.62
N VAL A 111 2.42 -24.22 -21.80
CA VAL A 111 1.69 -24.59 -23.01
C VAL A 111 1.03 -25.91 -22.64
N LEU A 112 -0.28 -25.89 -22.42
CA LEU A 112 -1.03 -27.12 -22.18
C LEU A 112 -0.77 -28.00 -23.41
N PRO A 113 -0.29 -29.23 -23.24
CA PRO A 113 -0.09 -30.11 -24.38
C PRO A 113 -1.44 -30.30 -25.06
N VAL A 114 -1.49 -29.97 -26.35
CA VAL A 114 -2.61 -30.39 -27.19
C VAL A 114 -2.61 -31.92 -27.23
N THR A 115 -3.79 -32.53 -27.09
CA THR A 115 -3.95 -33.98 -27.06
C THR A 115 -3.32 -34.62 -28.30
N GLY A 116 -2.15 -35.27 -28.13
CA GLY A 116 -1.40 -35.91 -29.22
C GLY A 116 0.13 -35.73 -29.16
N GLU A 117 0.65 -34.87 -28.29
CA GLU A 117 2.11 -34.65 -28.18
C GLU A 117 2.80 -35.76 -27.36
N THR A 118 3.81 -36.42 -27.95
CA THR A 118 4.50 -37.59 -27.35
C THR A 118 5.77 -37.23 -26.56
N ASN A 119 5.93 -35.97 -26.17
CA ASN A 119 7.12 -35.54 -25.43
C ASN A 119 7.11 -36.09 -23.99
N PRO A 120 8.07 -36.94 -23.59
CA PRO A 120 8.07 -37.63 -22.30
C PRO A 120 8.27 -36.69 -21.09
N TYR A 121 8.64 -35.43 -21.30
CA TYR A 121 8.80 -34.45 -20.22
C TYR A 121 7.54 -33.63 -19.91
N LEU A 122 6.52 -33.66 -20.78
CA LEU A 122 5.32 -32.82 -20.66
C LEU A 122 4.27 -33.37 -19.67
N ILE A 123 4.22 -34.69 -19.45
CA ILE A 123 3.21 -35.33 -18.59
C ILE A 123 3.55 -35.24 -17.08
N PRO A 124 4.81 -35.39 -16.62
CA PRO A 124 5.14 -35.28 -15.19
C PRO A 124 4.99 -33.87 -14.61
N GLY A 125 5.14 -32.81 -15.41
CA GLY A 125 5.06 -31.42 -14.93
C GLY A 125 3.65 -30.97 -14.55
N ILE A 126 2.62 -31.49 -15.23
CA ILE A 126 1.22 -31.06 -15.05
C ILE A 126 0.62 -31.57 -13.73
N LEU A 127 1.03 -32.76 -13.27
CA LEU A 127 0.53 -33.32 -12.01
C LEU A 127 1.06 -32.57 -10.78
N LEU A 128 2.27 -31.98 -10.88
CA LEU A 128 2.89 -31.20 -9.81
C LEU A 128 2.19 -29.84 -9.62
N LEU A 129 1.72 -29.23 -10.72
CA LEU A 129 1.07 -27.92 -10.72
C LEU A 129 -0.29 -27.94 -10.02
N MET A 130 -1.07 -29.03 -10.16
CA MET A 130 -2.36 -29.17 -9.45
C MET A 130 -2.19 -29.26 -7.92
N PHE A 131 -1.03 -29.70 -7.42
CA PHE A 131 -0.74 -29.73 -5.99
C PHE A 131 -0.45 -28.33 -5.42
N ALA A 132 0.26 -27.46 -6.17
CA ALA A 132 0.63 -26.12 -5.70
C ALA A 132 -0.59 -25.19 -5.54
N VAL A 133 -1.51 -25.23 -6.52
CA VAL A 133 -2.74 -24.42 -6.48
C VAL A 133 -3.66 -24.86 -5.34
N ALA A 134 -3.74 -26.16 -5.04
CA ALA A 134 -4.50 -26.67 -3.90
C ALA A 134 -3.92 -26.23 -2.55
N THR A 135 -2.59 -26.22 -2.39
CA THR A 135 -1.94 -25.72 -1.16
C THR A 135 -2.13 -24.22 -0.95
N LEU A 136 -2.12 -23.42 -2.03
CA LEU A 136 -2.31 -21.97 -1.96
C LEU A 136 -3.78 -21.63 -1.67
N ALA A 137 -4.74 -22.31 -2.31
CA ALA A 137 -6.15 -22.18 -1.96
C ALA A 137 -6.42 -22.55 -0.50
N LEU A 138 -5.81 -23.63 0.03
CA LEU A 138 -5.91 -23.97 1.45
C LEU A 138 -5.30 -22.91 2.38
N TYR A 139 -4.21 -22.24 1.96
CA TYR A 139 -3.60 -21.14 2.72
C TYR A 139 -4.55 -19.94 2.84
N PHE A 140 -5.21 -19.55 1.75
CA PHE A 140 -6.20 -18.48 1.78
C PHE A 140 -7.47 -18.88 2.53
N PHE A 141 -8.03 -20.08 2.32
CA PHE A 141 -9.24 -20.53 3.02
C PHE A 141 -9.05 -20.67 4.53
N ARG A 142 -7.88 -21.10 5.02
CA ARG A 142 -7.60 -21.18 6.47
C ARG A 142 -7.48 -19.83 7.15
N ARG A 143 -7.06 -18.78 6.44
CA ARG A 143 -6.93 -17.42 6.99
C ARG A 143 -8.28 -16.73 7.16
N PHE A 144 -9.28 -17.07 6.34
CA PHE A 144 -10.64 -16.53 6.45
C PHE A 144 -11.56 -17.32 7.40
N ALA A 145 -11.22 -18.56 7.75
CA ALA A 145 -12.00 -19.38 8.69
C ALA A 145 -11.67 -19.14 10.18
N ILE A 146 -10.70 -18.26 10.48
CA ILE A 146 -10.33 -17.87 11.85
C ILE A 146 -10.52 -16.34 12.00
N GLN A 147 -11.78 -15.91 11.94
CA GLN A 147 -12.30 -14.66 12.50
C GLN A 147 -13.69 -14.98 13.06
#